data_AF-A0A9X2W7E8-F1
#
_entry.id   AF-A0A9X2W7E8-F1
#
_cell.length_a   1.000
_cell.length_b   1.000
_cell.length_c   1.000
_cell.angle_alpha   90.00
_cell.angle_beta   90.00
_cell.angle_gamma   90.00
#
_symmetry.space_group_name_H-M   'P 1'
#
loop_
_entity.id
_entity.type
_entity.pdbx_description
1 polymer ?
#
loop_
_entity_poly.entity_id
_entity_poly.type
_entity_poly.pdbx_seq_one_letter_code
_entity_poly.pdbx_strand_id
1 'polypeptide(L)' 'MVYVVSDEVQPKNGGPRMIVTGFSSGMVECRWYDGYGVKREAFREDDLAPTATRAQQQG' A
#
# COMPACT_ATOMS: atom_id res chain seq x y z
N MET A 1 -1.91 -1.67 -11.56
CA MET A 1 -1.54 -0.34 -11.04
C MET A 1 -0.06 -0.41 -10.69
N VAL A 2 0.76 0.62 -10.96
CA VAL A 2 2.17 0.60 -10.52
C VAL A 2 2.24 1.20 -9.12
N TYR A 3 2.66 0.42 -8.14
CA TYR A 3 2.92 0.88 -6.77
C TYR A 3 4.37 1.27 -6.61
N VAL A 4 4.64 2.37 -5.91
CA VAL A 4 5.97 2.79 -5.52
C VAL A 4 6.10 2.78 -4.00
N VAL A 5 7.34 2.62 -3.51
CA VAL A 5 7.64 2.80 -2.09
C VAL A 5 7.15 4.17 -1.65
N SER A 6 6.55 4.23 -0.46
CA SER A 6 5.87 5.40 0.12
C SER A 6 4.47 5.70 -0.40
N ASP A 7 3.93 4.93 -1.35
CA ASP A 7 2.50 5.04 -1.68
C ASP A 7 1.62 4.67 -0.49
N GLU A 8 0.52 5.44 -0.32
CA GLU A 8 -0.55 5.10 0.61
C GLU A 8 -1.59 4.22 -0.10
N VAL A 9 -1.83 3.04 0.46
CA VAL A 9 -2.70 2.01 -0.09
C VAL A 9 -3.64 1.43 0.97
N GLN A 10 -4.73 0.83 0.53
CA GLN A 10 -5.68 0.09 1.38
C GLN A 10 -6.17 -1.16 0.65
N PRO A 11 -6.50 -2.25 1.36
CA PRO A 11 -7.12 -3.40 0.71
C PRO A 11 -8.48 -3.02 0.13
N LYS A 12 -8.79 -3.52 -1.08
CA LYS A 12 -10.07 -3.28 -1.76
C LYS A 12 -11.27 -3.79 -0.95
N ASN A 13 -11.06 -4.83 -0.15
CA ASN A 13 -12.09 -5.40 0.74
C ASN A 13 -12.25 -4.62 2.06
N GLY A 14 -11.60 -3.46 2.20
CA GLY A 14 -11.53 -2.70 3.43
C GLY A 14 -10.40 -3.18 4.34
N GLY A 15 -9.99 -2.32 5.28
CA GLY A 15 -8.87 -2.58 6.17
C GLY A 15 -8.13 -1.32 6.55
N PRO A 16 -6.99 -1.44 7.26
CA PRO A 16 -6.16 -0.30 7.60
C PRO A 16 -5.57 0.35 6.34
N ARG A 17 -5.29 1.66 6.42
CA ARG A 17 -4.42 2.34 5.47
C ARG A 17 -2.97 1.97 5.76
N MET A 18 -2.22 1.70 4.72
CA MET A 18 -0.87 1.17 4.79
C MET A 18 0.06 1.93 3.87
N ILE A 19 1.35 1.89 4.17
CA ILE A 19 2.40 2.48 3.35
C ILE A 19 3.19 1.36 2.69
N VAL A 20 3.39 1.47 1.38
CA VAL A 20 4.22 0.54 0.61
C VAL A 20 5.69 0.70 1.03
N THR A 21 6.35 -0.40 1.37
CA THR A 21 7.77 -0.44 1.74
C THR A 21 8.63 -1.23 0.76
N GLY A 22 8.01 -2.04 -0.09
CA GLY A 22 8.72 -2.89 -1.04
C GLY A 22 7.77 -3.52 -2.05
N PHE A 23 8.34 -4.03 -3.13
CA PHE A 23 7.61 -4.79 -4.14
C PHE A 23 8.49 -5.90 -4.67
N SER A 24 7.95 -7.11 -4.74
CA SER A 24 8.65 -8.28 -5.25
C SER A 24 7.67 -9.26 -5.88
N SER A 25 7.90 -9.63 -7.14
CA SER A 25 7.15 -10.69 -7.84
C SER A 25 5.61 -10.58 -7.74
N GLY A 26 5.05 -9.38 -7.93
CA GLY A 26 3.60 -9.15 -7.87
C GLY A 26 3.02 -9.05 -6.45
N MET A 27 3.89 -9.04 -5.44
CA MET A 27 3.55 -8.79 -4.04
C MET A 27 4.03 -7.40 -3.63
N VAL A 28 3.16 -6.64 -2.99
CA VAL A 28 3.42 -5.33 -2.43
C VAL A 28 3.58 -5.48 -0.93
N GLU A 29 4.77 -5.20 -0.41
CA GLU A 29 5.02 -5.16 1.03
C GLU A 29 4.49 -3.84 1.61
N CYS A 30 3.67 -3.97 2.64
CA CYS A 30 2.99 -2.85 3.27
C CYS A 30 3.28 -2.84 4.78
N ARG A 31 3.30 -1.65 5.37
CA ARG A 31 3.33 -1.46 6.82
C ARG A 31 2.25 -0.50 7.30
N TRP A 32 1.74 -0.71 8.50
CA TRP A 32 0.82 0.22 9.17
C TRP A 32 0.98 0.14 10.69
N TYR A 33 0.40 1.11 11.40
CA TYR A 33 0.30 1.08 12.85
C TYR A 33 -1.13 0.70 13.24
N ASP A 34 -1.30 -0.32 14.07
CA ASP A 34 -2.63 -0.84 14.46
C ASP A 34 -3.15 -0.26 15.79
N GLY A 35 -2.42 0.69 16.38
CA GLY A 35 -2.71 1.23 17.71
C GLY A 35 -1.79 0.66 18.80
N TYR A 36 -1.17 -0.50 18.57
CA TYR A 36 -0.29 -1.18 19.53
C TYR A 36 1.15 -1.35 19.01
N GLY A 37 1.31 -1.52 17.70
CA GLY A 37 2.61 -1.71 17.09
C GLY A 37 2.61 -1.56 15.57
N VAL A 38 3.80 -1.61 14.99
CA VAL A 38 3.96 -1.62 13.53
C VAL A 38 3.70 -3.04 13.02
N LYS A 39 2.72 -3.19 12.13
CA LYS A 39 2.44 -4.41 11.40
C LYS A 39 3.06 -4.34 10.00
N ARG A 40 3.35 -5.52 9.44
CA ARG A 40 3.91 -5.70 8.10
C ARG A 40 3.25 -6.90 7.45
N GLU A 41 2.82 -6.74 6.21
CA GLU A 41 2.20 -7.81 5.43
C GLU A 41 2.40 -7.55 3.95
N ALA A 42 2.50 -8.63 3.16
CA ALA A 42 2.62 -8.56 1.72
C ALA A 42 1.29 -8.94 1.07
N PHE A 43 0.80 -8.07 0.19
CA PHE A 43 -0.48 -8.24 -0.51
C PHE A 43 -0.25 -8.44 -1.99
N ARG A 44 -1.18 -9.09 -2.70
CA ARG A 44 -1.17 -9.05 -4.16
C ARG A 44 -1.44 -7.63 -4.62
N GLU A 45 -0.76 -7.21 -5.68
CA GLU A 45 -0.97 -5.88 -6.26
C GLU A 45 -2.45 -5.62 -6.62
N ASP A 46 -3.16 -6.67 -7.04
CA ASP A 46 -4.57 -6.62 -7.43
C ASP A 46 -5.54 -6.51 -6.25
N ASP A 47 -5.09 -6.79 -5.03
CA ASP A 47 -5.93 -6.70 -3.83
C ASP A 47 -5.92 -5.31 -3.20
N LEU A 48 -5.01 -4.43 -3.64
CA LEU A 48 -4.81 -3.10 -3.10
C LEU A 48 -5.45 -2.02 -3.98
N ALA A 49 -5.81 -0.91 -3.34
CA ALA A 49 -6.22 0.32 -3.98
C ALA A 49 -5.42 1.50 -3.40
N PRO A 50 -4.99 2.46 -4.23
CA PRO A 50 -4.36 3.69 -3.76
C PRO A 50 -5.38 4.55 -2.99
N THR A 51 -4.99 5.09 -1.83
CA THR A 51 -5.87 5.94 -1.01
C THR A 51 -5.57 7.43 -1.14
N ALA A 52 -4.35 7.79 -1.51
CA ALA A 52 -4.04 9.12 -1.98
C ALA A 52 -4.29 9.18 -3.50
N THR A 53 -5.14 10.09 -3.96
CA THR A 53 -5.14 10.45 -5.38
C THR A 53 -3.73 10.94 -5.69
N ARG A 54 -3.03 10.28 -6.61
CA ARG A 54 -1.83 10.82 -7.26
C ARG A 54 -2.26 12.01 -8.12
N ALA A 55 -2.77 13.06 -7.49
CA ALA A 55 -2.94 14.35 -8.13
C ALA A 55 -1.53 14.88 -8.39
N GLN A 56 -1.14 14.88 -9.66
CA GLN A 56 -0.06 15.71 -10.20
C GLN A 56 1.37 15.38 -9.73
N GLN A 57 1.95 14.26 -10.18
CA GLN A 57 3.41 14.15 -10.38
C GLN A 57 3.71 13.42 -11.70
N GLN A 58 3.04 13.86 -12.75
CA GLN A 58 3.47 13.71 -14.14
C GLN A 58 3.25 15.09 -14.77
N GLY A 59 4.18 16.00 -14.49
CA GLY A 59 4.38 17.23 -15.26
C GLY A 59 5.48 16.97 -16.27
#